data_AF-A0A0Q9U4V0-F1
#
_entry.id   AF-A0A0Q9U4V0-F1
#
_cell.length_a   1.000
_cell.length_b   1.000
_cell.length_c   1.000
_cell.angle_alpha   90.00
_cell.angle_beta   90.00
_cell.angle_gamma   90.00
#
_symmetry.space_group_name_H-M   'P 1'
#
loop_
_entity.id
_entity.type
_entity.pdbx_description
1 polymer ?
#
loop_
_entity_poly.entity_id
_entity_poly.type
_entity_poly.pdbx_seq_one_letter_code
_entity_poly.pdbx_strand_id
1 'polypeptide(L)'
;MSSSLRPVLRTRLTTAMRERDRAAVSALRSAVAAIENAEAVPVHDGPTPTASADVAGAAVGLGATEAQRRLLGEDAERSLVLAEVQSLVEAEAAYAAAGDRDRAQSAAVGIAVLTAVLDEVGDDSH
;
A
#
# COMPACT_ATOMS: atom_id res chain seq x y z
N MET A 1 -15.30 1.76 15.78
CA MET A 1 -15.81 0.86 14.73
C MET A 1 -14.61 0.15 14.15
N SER A 2 -14.67 -1.17 13.94
CA SER A 2 -13.56 -1.87 13.28
C SER A 2 -13.58 -1.52 11.80
N SER A 3 -12.43 -1.21 11.22
CA SER A 3 -12.28 -0.89 9.79
C SER A 3 -12.86 -2.00 8.89
N SER A 4 -13.69 -1.61 7.92
CA SER A 4 -14.21 -2.48 6.84
C SER A 4 -13.17 -2.74 5.75
N LEU A 5 -12.05 -2.02 5.72
CA LEU A 5 -11.02 -2.13 4.69
C LEU A 5 -10.30 -3.49 4.71
N ARG A 6 -9.98 -4.00 5.89
CA ARG A 6 -9.25 -5.28 6.06
C ARG A 6 -10.03 -6.50 5.53
N PRO A 7 -11.33 -6.69 5.87
CA PRO A 7 -12.10 -7.80 5.31
C PRO A 7 -12.26 -7.70 3.79
N VAL A 8 -12.39 -6.49 3.22
CA VAL A 8 -12.47 -6.29 1.76
C VAL A 8 -11.14 -6.67 1.09
N LEU A 9 -10.00 -6.19 1.61
CA LEU A 9 -8.66 -6.55 1.11
C LEU A 9 -8.44 -8.07 1.10
N ARG A 10 -8.80 -8.75 2.19
CA ARG A 10 -8.66 -10.22 2.29
C ARG A 10 -9.60 -10.98 1.35
N THR A 11 -10.81 -10.47 1.15
CA THR A 11 -11.77 -11.04 0.19
C THR A 11 -11.24 -10.91 -1.24
N ARG A 12 -10.79 -9.71 -1.64
CA ARG A 12 -10.20 -9.45 -2.95
C ARG A 12 -8.94 -10.27 -3.18
N LEU A 13 -8.11 -10.47 -2.15
CA LEU A 13 -6.92 -11.33 -2.23
C LEU A 13 -7.30 -12.78 -2.55
N THR A 14 -8.34 -13.30 -1.90
CA THR A 14 -8.85 -14.65 -2.18
C THR A 14 -9.35 -14.78 -3.62
N THR A 15 -10.06 -13.78 -4.12
CA THR A 15 -10.53 -13.73 -5.52
C THR A 15 -9.35 -13.70 -6.50
N ALA A 16 -8.38 -12.81 -6.32
CA ALA A 16 -7.20 -12.70 -7.17
C ALA A 16 -6.38 -14.01 -7.20
N MET A 17 -6.26 -14.70 -6.06
CA MET A 17 -5.61 -16.01 -6.00
C MET A 17 -6.35 -17.08 -6.83
N ARG A 18 -7.69 -17.06 -6.85
CA ARG A 18 -8.51 -17.98 -7.65
C ARG A 18 -8.38 -17.69 -9.15
N GLU A 19 -8.34 -16.42 -9.51
CA GLU A 19 -8.15 -15.94 -10.89
C GLU A 19 -6.70 -16.07 -11.37
N ARG A 20 -5.78 -16.43 -10.46
CA ARG A 20 -4.33 -16.55 -10.69
C ARG A 20 -3.69 -15.24 -11.14
N ASP A 21 -4.28 -14.11 -10.76
CA ASP A 21 -3.71 -12.79 -11.00
C ASP A 21 -2.56 -12.52 -10.02
N ARG A 22 -1.34 -12.79 -10.47
CA ARG A 22 -0.13 -12.67 -9.64
C ARG A 22 0.16 -11.21 -9.25
N ALA A 23 -0.15 -10.26 -10.13
CA ALA A 23 0.08 -8.85 -9.88
C ALA A 23 -0.87 -8.34 -8.79
N ALA A 24 -2.16 -8.64 -8.93
CA ALA A 24 -3.16 -8.31 -7.92
C ALA A 24 -2.87 -8.97 -6.57
N VAL A 25 -2.48 -10.25 -6.56
CA VAL A 25 -2.10 -10.97 -5.33
C VAL A 25 -0.92 -10.30 -4.62
N SER A 26 0.09 -9.87 -5.38
CA SER A 26 1.25 -9.20 -4.80
C SER A 26 0.87 -7.87 -4.15
N ALA A 27 0.12 -7.02 -4.87
CA ALA A 27 -0.31 -5.71 -4.36
C ALA A 27 -1.21 -5.84 -3.13
N LEU A 28 -2.20 -6.73 -3.17
CA LEU A 28 -3.13 -6.96 -2.04
C LEU A 28 -2.42 -7.51 -0.80
N ARG A 29 -1.45 -8.41 -0.97
CA ARG A 29 -0.66 -8.93 0.16
C ARG A 29 0.23 -7.84 0.76
N SER A 30 0.83 -6.99 -0.08
CA SER A 30 1.64 -5.84 0.37
C SER A 30 0.80 -4.90 1.24
N ALA A 31 -0.40 -4.52 0.76
CA ALA A 31 -1.31 -3.66 1.52
C ALA A 31 -1.76 -4.27 2.86
N VAL A 32 -2.11 -5.57 2.89
CA VAL A 32 -2.46 -6.26 4.14
C VAL A 32 -1.28 -6.25 5.12
N ALA A 33 -0.06 -6.53 4.64
CA ALA A 33 1.14 -6.53 5.47
C ALA A 33 1.48 -5.13 6.00
N ALA A 34 1.29 -4.08 5.20
CA ALA A 34 1.51 -2.70 5.63
C ALA A 34 0.59 -2.32 6.81
N ILE A 35 -0.69 -2.69 6.75
CA ILE A 35 -1.64 -2.48 7.84
C ILE A 35 -1.26 -3.31 9.07
N GLU A 36 -0.97 -4.61 8.90
CA GLU A 36 -0.57 -5.49 10.00
C GLU A 36 0.74 -5.02 10.68
N ASN A 37 1.72 -4.54 9.91
CA ASN A 37 2.96 -3.96 10.44
C ASN A 37 2.70 -2.67 11.21
N ALA A 38 1.86 -1.78 10.70
CA ALA A 38 1.50 -0.53 11.37
C ALA A 38 0.78 -0.78 12.70
N GLU A 39 0.04 -1.88 12.83
CA GLU A 39 -0.56 -2.31 14.11
C GLU A 39 0.43 -3.02 15.04
N ALA A 40 1.35 -3.81 14.49
CA ALA A 40 2.28 -4.64 15.26
C ALA A 40 3.46 -3.85 15.86
N VAL A 41 3.82 -2.70 15.27
CA VAL A 41 4.96 -1.89 15.71
C VAL A 41 4.53 -0.87 16.78
N PRO A 42 4.85 -1.05 18.07
CA PRO A 42 5.06 0.10 18.94
C PRO A 42 6.27 0.88 18.38
N VAL A 43 6.05 2.12 18.00
CA VAL A 43 6.98 2.96 17.22
C VAL A 43 8.35 3.03 17.89
N HIS A 44 9.30 2.23 17.41
CA HIS A 44 10.73 2.49 17.60
C HIS A 44 11.28 2.91 16.25
N ASP A 45 11.56 4.22 16.15
CA ASP A 45 12.27 4.84 15.04
C ASP A 45 13.55 4.06 14.70
N GLY A 46 13.73 3.75 13.42
CA GLY A 46 15.00 3.29 12.90
C GLY A 46 14.89 2.74 11.48
N PRO A 47 15.53 3.36 10.47
CA PRO A 47 15.55 2.83 9.11
C PRO A 47 16.46 1.59 9.07
N THR A 48 15.97 0.47 8.55
CA THR A 48 16.84 -0.64 8.14
C THR A 48 17.25 -0.42 6.68
N PRO A 49 18.54 -0.16 6.40
CA PRO A 49 19.01 0.15 5.06
C PRO A 49 19.31 -1.15 4.30
N THR A 50 18.76 -1.30 3.10
CA THR A 50 19.32 -2.20 2.09
C THR A 50 19.98 -1.38 0.98
N ALA A 51 21.31 -1.36 1.06
CA ALA A 51 22.28 -1.21 -0.01
C ALA A 51 22.22 0.03 -0.92
N SER A 52 23.30 0.81 -0.82
CA SER A 52 24.00 1.58 -1.88
C SER A 52 24.06 3.09 -1.63
N ALA A 53 25.23 3.64 -1.92
CA ALA A 53 25.75 4.93 -1.50
C ALA A 53 24.90 6.16 -1.89
N ASP A 54 25.01 7.18 -1.03
CA ASP A 54 24.85 8.61 -1.31
C ASP A 54 23.50 9.10 -1.85
N VAL A 55 22.57 9.37 -0.92
CA VAL A 55 21.62 10.48 -1.10
C VAL A 55 21.50 11.26 0.22
N ALA A 56 22.31 12.31 0.33
CA ALA A 56 21.99 13.46 1.16
C ALA A 56 20.76 14.15 0.54
N GLY A 57 19.58 13.76 1.02
CA GLY A 57 18.29 14.25 0.58
C GLY A 57 17.29 14.19 1.72
N ALA A 58 17.68 14.71 2.89
CA ALA A 58 16.75 15.02 3.96
C ALA A 58 15.72 16.04 3.43
N ALA A 59 14.46 15.63 3.27
CA ALA A 59 13.25 16.45 3.55
C ALA A 59 11.94 15.86 2.97
N VAL A 60 11.54 14.61 3.27
CA VAL A 60 10.10 14.22 3.20
C VAL A 60 9.79 13.11 4.23
N GLY A 61 10.27 13.25 5.47
CA GLY A 61 10.18 12.18 6.48
C GLY A 61 9.62 12.59 7.84
N LEU A 62 9.04 13.78 7.97
CA LEU A 62 8.74 14.38 9.29
C LEU A 62 7.33 14.97 9.43
N GLY A 63 6.40 14.64 8.53
CA GLY A 63 5.00 15.11 8.63
C GLY A 63 3.99 14.05 9.08
N ALA A 64 4.32 12.75 8.95
CA ALA A 64 3.37 11.66 9.19
C ALA A 64 3.52 10.98 10.57
N THR A 65 4.59 11.30 11.31
CA THR A 65 4.99 10.58 12.52
C THR A 65 4.25 10.97 13.80
N GLU A 66 3.44 12.03 13.82
CA GLU A 66 2.76 12.48 15.04
C GLU A 66 1.29 12.03 15.18
N ALA A 67 0.68 11.48 14.12
CA ALA A 67 -0.69 10.96 14.14
C ALA A 67 -0.80 9.50 14.64
N GLN A 68 0.33 8.80 14.85
CA GLN A 68 0.42 7.37 15.21
C GLN A 68 0.09 7.05 16.68
N ARG A 69 -0.81 7.80 17.33
CA ARG A 69 -1.14 7.58 18.76
C ARG A 69 -2.59 7.27 19.09
N ARG A 70 -3.41 6.93 18.11
CA ARG A 70 -4.70 6.27 18.36
C ARG A 70 -4.81 5.10 17.41
N LEU A 71 -5.38 3.98 17.92
CA LEU A 71 -5.98 2.88 17.14
C LEU A 71 -6.08 3.28 15.67
N LEU A 72 -5.36 2.59 14.76
CA LEU A 72 -5.45 2.87 13.32
C LEU A 72 -6.93 3.01 12.97
N GLY A 73 -7.36 4.26 12.83
CA GLY A 73 -8.72 4.57 12.44
C GLY A 73 -8.86 4.13 11.00
N GLU A 74 -10.10 4.00 10.56
CA GLU A 74 -10.42 3.76 9.15
C GLU A 74 -9.66 4.73 8.22
N ASP A 75 -9.55 6.01 8.61
CA ASP A 75 -8.77 7.03 7.89
C ASP A 75 -7.27 6.73 7.81
N ALA A 76 -6.70 6.15 8.86
CA ALA A 76 -5.28 5.82 8.92
C ALA A 76 -4.97 4.57 8.08
N GLU A 77 -5.83 3.55 8.13
CA GLU A 77 -5.72 2.39 7.21
C GLU A 77 -5.91 2.81 5.75
N ARG A 78 -6.88 3.70 5.46
CA ARG A 78 -7.09 4.28 4.13
C ARG A 78 -5.85 5.03 3.65
N SER A 79 -5.24 5.82 4.52
CA SER A 79 -4.01 6.57 4.21
C SER A 79 -2.83 5.64 3.89
N LEU A 80 -2.70 4.50 4.57
CA LEU A 80 -1.68 3.50 4.25
C LEU A 80 -1.90 2.87 2.88
N VAL A 81 -3.14 2.49 2.54
CA VAL A 81 -3.44 1.91 1.23
C VAL A 81 -3.29 2.95 0.11
N LEU A 82 -3.62 4.22 0.36
CA LEU A 82 -3.33 5.31 -0.57
C LEU A 82 -1.82 5.51 -0.80
N ALA A 83 -1.01 5.43 0.25
CA ALA A 83 0.45 5.49 0.12
C ALA A 83 1.01 4.33 -0.71
N GLU A 84 0.44 3.13 -0.58
CA GLU A 84 0.78 1.97 -1.42
C GLU A 84 0.43 2.20 -2.90
N VAL A 85 -0.75 2.78 -3.18
CA VAL A 85 -1.16 3.16 -4.54
C VAL A 85 -0.16 4.16 -5.15
N GLN A 86 0.23 5.19 -4.40
CA GLN A 86 1.21 6.17 -4.89
C GLN A 86 2.57 5.54 -5.17
N SER A 87 3.02 4.62 -4.32
CA SER A 87 4.27 3.87 -4.52
C SER A 87 4.22 3.02 -5.79
N LEU A 88 3.08 2.40 -6.10
CA LEU A 88 2.90 1.65 -7.34
C LEU A 88 2.87 2.55 -8.58
N VAL A 89 2.28 3.75 -8.50
CA VAL A 89 2.28 4.74 -9.59
C VAL A 89 3.71 5.18 -9.91
N GLU A 90 4.51 5.47 -8.90
CA GLU A 90 5.92 5.81 -9.07
C GLU A 90 6.71 4.64 -9.70
N ALA A 91 6.45 3.41 -9.24
CA ALA A 91 7.07 2.21 -9.80
C ALA A 91 6.66 1.98 -11.27
N GLU A 92 5.38 2.13 -11.61
CA GLU A 92 4.87 2.02 -12.99
C GLU A 92 5.61 2.99 -13.91
N ALA A 93 5.71 4.27 -13.51
CA ALA A 93 6.41 5.29 -14.27
C ALA A 93 7.91 4.95 -14.46
N ALA A 94 8.57 4.46 -13.40
CA ALA A 94 9.96 4.03 -13.47
C ALA A 94 10.16 2.84 -14.42
N TYR A 95 9.28 1.82 -14.36
CA TYR A 95 9.34 0.67 -15.27
C TYR A 95 9.05 1.06 -16.72
N ALA A 96 8.07 1.94 -16.94
CA ALA A 96 7.76 2.47 -18.27
C ALA A 96 8.95 3.23 -18.86
N ALA A 97 9.62 4.08 -18.07
CA ALA A 97 10.82 4.79 -18.47
C ALA A 97 12.00 3.85 -18.79
N ALA A 98 12.11 2.73 -18.06
CA ALA A 98 13.11 1.69 -18.30
C ALA A 98 12.76 0.74 -19.47
N GLY A 99 11.56 0.85 -20.04
CA GLY A 99 11.07 -0.04 -21.11
C GLY A 99 10.59 -1.41 -20.64
N ASP A 100 10.49 -1.64 -19.33
CA ASP A 100 10.03 -2.90 -18.72
C ASP A 100 8.49 -2.94 -18.68
N ARG A 101 7.88 -3.23 -19.84
CA ARG A 101 6.41 -3.19 -20.01
C ARG A 101 5.66 -4.18 -19.13
N ASP A 102 6.25 -5.36 -18.89
CA ASP A 102 5.59 -6.40 -18.08
C ASP A 102 5.48 -5.98 -16.62
N ARG A 103 6.53 -5.34 -16.08
CA ARG A 103 6.48 -4.78 -14.72
C ARG A 103 5.62 -3.54 -14.61
N ALA A 104 5.64 -2.65 -15.61
CA ALA A 104 4.73 -1.52 -15.67
C ALA A 104 3.25 -1.99 -15.67
N GLN A 105 2.92 -2.99 -16.49
CA GLN A 105 1.58 -3.58 -16.51
C GLN A 105 1.21 -4.22 -15.16
N SER A 106 2.15 -4.90 -14.51
CA SER A 106 1.90 -5.49 -13.19
C SER A 106 1.63 -4.42 -12.13
N ALA A 107 2.35 -3.30 -12.17
CA ALA A 107 2.10 -2.15 -11.29
C ALA A 107 0.72 -1.53 -11.56
N ALA A 108 0.36 -1.33 -12.84
CA ALA A 108 -0.95 -0.83 -13.24
C ALA A 108 -2.12 -1.70 -12.73
N VAL A 109 -1.98 -3.02 -12.79
CA VAL A 109 -2.98 -3.95 -12.22
C VAL A 109 -3.10 -3.76 -10.71
N GLY A 110 -1.97 -3.63 -10.01
CA GLY A 110 -1.96 -3.35 -8.57
C GLY A 110 -2.68 -2.05 -8.20
N ILE A 111 -2.39 -0.96 -8.94
CA ILE A 111 -3.03 0.36 -8.78
C ILE A 111 -4.55 0.24 -8.93
N ALA A 112 -5.00 -0.40 -10.01
CA ALA A 112 -6.43 -0.55 -10.30
C ALA A 112 -7.15 -1.33 -9.19
N VAL A 113 -6.55 -2.42 -8.71
CA VAL A 113 -7.15 -3.27 -7.68
C VAL A 113 -7.23 -2.55 -6.33
N LEU A 114 -6.17 -1.86 -5.90
CA LEU A 114 -6.18 -1.14 -4.63
C LEU A 114 -7.09 0.10 -4.67
N THR A 115 -7.18 0.78 -5.81
CA THR A 115 -8.12 1.90 -6.00
C THR A 115 -9.57 1.42 -5.90
N ALA A 116 -9.89 0.28 -6.53
CA ALA A 116 -11.24 -0.30 -6.44
C ALA A 116 -11.62 -0.67 -4.99
N VAL A 117 -10.67 -1.17 -4.20
CA VAL A 117 -10.89 -1.44 -2.77
C VAL A 117 -11.20 -0.17 -1.98
N LEU A 118 -10.48 0.92 -2.26
CA LEU A 118 -10.68 2.21 -1.60
C LEU A 118 -12.02 2.86 -1.95
N ASP A 119 -12.51 2.61 -3.16
CA ASP A 119 -13.81 3.05 -3.65
C ASP A 119 -14.95 2.25 -2.99
N GLU A 120 -14.84 0.92 -3.00
CA GLU A 120 -15.79 -0.01 -2.36
C GLU A 120 -16.02 0.33 -0.87
N VAL A 121 -14.94 0.60 -0.14
CA VAL A 121 -15.03 0.96 1.29
C VAL A 121 -15.49 2.41 1.51
N GLY A 122 -15.26 3.31 0.54
CA GLY A 122 -15.74 4.69 0.64
C GLY A 122 -17.24 4.85 0.39
N ASP A 123 -17.84 3.95 -0.40
CA ASP A 123 -19.28 3.93 -0.69
C ASP A 123 -20.11 3.38 0.49
N ASP A 124 -19.55 2.44 1.27
CA ASP A 124 -20.17 1.84 2.45
C ASP A 124 -20.27 2.78 3.67
N SER A 125 -19.61 3.96 3.65
CA SER A 125 -19.64 4.95 4.75
C SER A 125 -20.82 5.94 4.70
N HIS A 126 -21.85 5.70 3.87
CA HIS A 126 -23.02 6.59 3.71
C HIS A 126 -24.27 6.16 4.49
#